data_AF-A0A399PAK5-F1
#
_entry.id   AF-A0A399PAK5-F1
#
_cell.length_a   1.000
_cell.length_b   1.000
_cell.length_c   1.000
_cell.angle_alpha   90.00
_cell.angle_beta   90.00
_cell.angle_gamma   90.00
#
_symmetry.space_group_name_H-M   'P 1'
#
loop_
_entity.id
_entity.type
_entity.pdbx_description
1 polymer ?
#
loop_
_entity_poly.entity_id
_entity_poly.type
_entity_poly.pdbx_seq_one_letter_code
_entity_poly.pdbx_strand_id
1 'polypeptide(L)'
;MPLYRDEIVVLRTHKLGEADRIVTMLSRQHGKIRAVAKGVRRTQSQFGARLEPFMVADAQFFEGRTLDIITQAESIASYGALIAADYGSYTAASAMVETADRVTEDEGSLQQYLLLVGALRSLSRREHGASLTLDSYLLRSLSMAGWAPSFQDCAVTGAPGPHSAFVVQLGGAVADAAAPP
;
A
#
# COMPACT_ATOMS: atom_id res chain seq x y z
N MET A 1 -28.89 -0.76 -2.81
CA MET A 1 -27.45 -1.05 -2.77
C MET A 1 -27.08 -1.19 -1.29
N PRO A 2 -26.34 -2.24 -0.93
CA PRO A 2 -26.04 -2.58 0.45
C PRO A 2 -25.10 -1.57 1.12
N LEU A 3 -25.24 -1.46 2.44
CA LEU A 3 -24.19 -0.93 3.31
C LEU A 3 -23.24 -2.08 3.63
N TYR A 4 -21.94 -1.80 3.62
CA TYR A 4 -20.93 -2.74 4.07
C TYR A 4 -19.87 -2.02 4.89
N ARG A 5 -19.06 -2.79 5.61
CA ARG A 5 -18.04 -2.25 6.53
C ARG A 5 -16.77 -3.08 6.41
N ASP A 6 -15.62 -2.42 6.43
CA ASP A 6 -14.32 -3.08 6.34
C ASP A 6 -13.21 -2.26 6.99
N GLU A 7 -12.13 -2.94 7.38
CA GLU A 7 -10.89 -2.31 7.78
C GLU A 7 -10.13 -1.86 6.53
N ILE A 8 -9.70 -0.60 6.52
CA ILE A 8 -9.02 0.01 5.40
C ILE A 8 -7.70 0.65 5.81
N VAL A 9 -6.78 0.76 4.85
CA VAL A 9 -5.64 1.66 4.91
C VAL A 9 -5.74 2.66 3.75
N VAL A 10 -5.62 3.96 4.07
CA VAL A 10 -5.72 5.03 3.08
C VAL A 10 -4.43 5.11 2.28
N LEU A 11 -4.54 4.93 0.97
CA LEU A 11 -3.40 4.99 0.05
C LEU A 11 -3.18 6.43 -0.42
N ARG A 12 -4.24 7.07 -0.91
CA ARG A 12 -4.19 8.45 -1.44
C ARG A 12 -5.55 9.12 -1.42
N THR A 13 -5.54 10.45 -1.48
CA THR A 13 -6.75 11.27 -1.56
C THR A 13 -6.67 12.26 -2.72
N HIS A 14 -7.82 12.58 -3.31
CA HIS A 14 -7.98 13.56 -4.38
C HIS A 14 -9.09 14.53 -4.03
N LYS A 15 -8.92 15.82 -4.31
CA LYS A 15 -9.98 16.81 -4.10
C LYS A 15 -11.17 16.51 -5.02
N LEU A 16 -12.38 16.55 -4.47
CA LEU A 16 -13.62 16.48 -5.21
C LEU A 16 -14.45 17.72 -4.88
N GLY A 17 -14.43 18.70 -5.78
CA GLY A 17 -15.01 20.01 -5.51
C GLY A 17 -14.40 20.66 -4.25
N GLU A 18 -15.21 21.47 -3.56
CA GLU A 18 -14.75 22.29 -2.45
C GLU A 18 -14.72 21.56 -1.10
N ALA A 19 -15.70 20.71 -0.81
CA ALA A 19 -15.87 20.13 0.52
C ALA A 19 -15.45 18.65 0.62
N ASP A 20 -15.32 17.96 -0.52
CA ASP A 20 -15.24 16.50 -0.55
C ASP A 20 -13.87 16.02 -1.03
N ARG A 21 -13.59 14.74 -0.82
CA ARG A 21 -12.45 14.05 -1.43
C ARG A 21 -12.87 12.69 -1.95
N ILE A 22 -12.20 12.24 -3.02
CA ILE A 22 -12.13 10.83 -3.36
C ILE A 22 -10.97 10.23 -2.57
N VAL A 23 -11.22 9.14 -1.87
CA VAL A 23 -10.25 8.39 -1.08
C VAL A 23 -10.05 7.04 -1.76
N THR A 24 -8.80 6.71 -2.07
CA THR A 24 -8.41 5.38 -2.54
C THR A 24 -7.81 4.62 -1.38
N MET A 25 -8.33 3.43 -1.11
CA MET A 25 -7.99 2.61 0.04
C MET A 25 -7.70 1.17 -0.41
N LEU A 26 -6.81 0.51 0.32
CA LEU A 26 -6.75 -0.94 0.32
C LEU A 26 -7.54 -1.44 1.53
N SER A 27 -8.52 -2.28 1.29
CA SER A 27 -9.33 -2.90 2.34
C SER A 27 -8.85 -4.32 2.65
N ARG A 28 -9.27 -4.80 3.81
CA ARG A 28 -8.91 -6.12 4.28
C ARG A 28 -9.66 -7.24 3.56
N GLN A 29 -10.92 -7.00 3.15
CA GLN A 29 -11.80 -8.03 2.59
C GLN A 29 -12.30 -7.72 1.18
N HIS A 30 -12.43 -6.45 0.80
CA HIS A 30 -13.04 -6.03 -0.48
C HIS A 30 -12.01 -5.48 -1.48
N GLY A 31 -10.72 -5.77 -1.28
CA GLY A 31 -9.65 -5.28 -2.11
C GLY A 31 -9.58 -3.76 -2.19
N LYS A 32 -9.42 -3.23 -3.39
CA LYS A 32 -9.19 -1.80 -3.60
C LYS A 32 -10.51 -1.06 -3.68
N ILE A 33 -10.73 -0.13 -2.75
CA ILE A 33 -11.95 0.66 -2.67
C ILE A 33 -11.65 2.10 -3.07
N ARG A 34 -12.50 2.67 -3.93
CA ARG A 34 -12.53 4.11 -4.21
C ARG A 34 -13.87 4.67 -3.74
N ALA A 35 -13.82 5.61 -2.82
CA ALA A 35 -15.03 6.16 -2.21
C ALA A 35 -14.96 7.67 -2.02
N VAL A 36 -16.12 8.32 -2.01
CA VAL A 36 -16.28 9.74 -1.72
C VAL A 36 -16.46 9.94 -0.22
N ALA A 37 -15.59 10.75 0.38
CA ALA A 37 -15.75 11.28 1.72
C ALA A 37 -16.40 12.67 1.64
N LYS A 38 -17.72 12.73 1.79
CA LYS A 38 -18.48 13.99 1.70
C LYS A 38 -18.19 14.90 2.89
N GLY A 39 -17.90 16.17 2.64
CA GLY A 39 -17.63 17.18 3.65
C GLY A 39 -16.35 16.95 4.45
N VAL A 40 -15.43 16.08 4.00
CA VAL A 40 -14.17 15.78 4.71
C VAL A 40 -13.28 17.01 4.88
N ARG A 41 -13.38 18.00 4.00
CA ARG A 41 -12.59 19.23 4.04
C ARG A 41 -13.21 20.34 4.91
N ARG A 42 -14.42 20.14 5.45
CA ARG A 42 -15.06 21.12 6.34
C ARG A 42 -14.39 21.10 7.71
N THR A 43 -14.27 22.25 8.36
CA THR A 43 -13.64 22.39 9.69
C THR A 43 -14.30 21.50 10.75
N GLN A 44 -15.61 21.28 10.65
CA GLN A 44 -16.39 20.42 11.55
C GLN A 44 -16.68 19.04 10.95
N SER A 45 -15.79 18.51 10.10
CA SER A 45 -16.00 17.20 9.49
C SER A 45 -15.96 16.08 10.55
N GLN A 46 -16.92 15.16 10.47
CA GLN A 46 -16.92 13.94 11.29
C GLN A 46 -15.68 13.07 11.05
N PHE A 47 -15.12 13.11 9.83
CA PHE A 47 -13.99 12.25 9.44
C PHE A 47 -12.66 12.76 10.00
N GLY A 48 -12.49 14.08 10.12
CA GLY A 48 -11.23 14.70 10.54
C GLY A 48 -10.05 14.18 9.71
N ALA A 49 -8.91 13.93 10.36
CA ALA A 49 -7.71 13.40 9.71
C ALA A 49 -7.74 11.88 9.47
N ARG A 50 -8.82 11.16 9.84
CA ARG A 50 -8.88 9.68 9.79
C ARG A 50 -8.81 9.12 8.37
N LEU A 51 -9.13 9.95 7.38
CA LEU A 51 -9.11 9.61 5.95
C LEU A 51 -7.93 10.27 5.21
N GLU A 52 -6.90 10.70 5.93
CA GLU A 52 -5.62 11.13 5.35
C GLU A 52 -4.75 9.90 4.98
N PRO A 53 -3.76 10.04 4.09
CA PRO A 53 -2.84 8.95 3.75
C PRO A 53 -2.18 8.30 4.98
N PHE A 54 -1.91 7.01 4.87
CA PHE A 54 -1.26 6.16 5.90
C PHE A 54 -2.11 5.87 7.14
N MET A 55 -3.35 6.33 7.17
CA MET A 55 -4.28 6.08 8.27
C MET A 55 -4.95 4.71 8.08
N VAL A 56 -5.18 4.00 9.19
CA VAL A 56 -5.95 2.76 9.22
C VAL A 56 -7.24 3.00 9.98
N ALA A 57 -8.36 2.62 9.36
CA ALA A 57 -9.68 2.88 9.91
C ALA A 57 -10.63 1.71 9.65
N ASP A 58 -11.62 1.56 10.51
CA ASP A 58 -12.81 0.77 10.25
C ASP A 58 -13.85 1.70 9.61
N ALA A 59 -14.20 1.44 8.35
CA ALA A 59 -15.00 2.35 7.54
C ALA A 59 -16.29 1.68 7.07
N GLN A 60 -17.39 2.42 7.17
CA GLN A 60 -18.67 2.03 6.59
C GLN A 60 -18.86 2.71 5.24
N PHE A 61 -19.32 1.92 4.28
CA PHE A 61 -19.54 2.32 2.91
C PHE A 61 -20.99 2.09 2.51
N PHE A 62 -21.51 3.01 1.72
CA PHE A 62 -22.67 2.78 0.88
C PHE A 62 -22.18 2.49 -0.53
N GLU A 63 -22.49 1.29 -1.05
CA GLU A 63 -22.04 0.85 -2.37
C GLU A 63 -22.63 1.76 -3.46
N GLY A 64 -21.77 2.25 -4.34
CA GLY A 64 -22.11 3.07 -5.50
C GLY A 64 -21.77 2.38 -6.82
N ARG A 65 -22.09 3.03 -7.95
CA ARG A 65 -21.82 2.45 -9.28
C ARG A 65 -20.36 2.49 -9.72
N THR A 66 -19.60 3.45 -9.20
CA THR A 66 -18.21 3.73 -9.64
C THR A 66 -17.36 4.20 -8.47
N LEU A 67 -17.96 4.97 -7.58
CA LEU A 67 -17.39 5.35 -6.31
C LEU A 67 -18.41 5.06 -5.23
N ASP A 68 -17.94 4.43 -4.17
CA ASP A 68 -18.74 4.26 -2.96
C ASP A 68 -18.83 5.59 -2.20
N ILE A 69 -19.62 5.62 -1.15
CA ILE A 69 -19.70 6.77 -0.24
C ILE A 69 -19.30 6.31 1.15
N ILE A 70 -18.29 6.95 1.71
CA ILE A 70 -17.91 6.72 3.11
C ILE A 70 -18.97 7.40 3.98
N THR A 71 -19.69 6.61 4.78
CA THR A 71 -20.72 7.12 5.70
C THR A 71 -20.18 7.29 7.11
N GLN A 72 -19.23 6.45 7.52
CA GLN A 72 -18.58 6.50 8.84
C GLN A 72 -17.12 6.02 8.72
N ALA A 73 -16.26 6.52 9.61
CA ALA A 73 -14.89 6.03 9.75
C ALA A 73 -14.40 6.18 11.19
N GLU A 74 -13.92 5.08 11.77
CA GLU A 74 -13.34 5.02 13.10
C GLU A 74 -11.85 4.68 13.01
N SER A 75 -10.99 5.42 13.71
CA SER A 75 -9.54 5.18 13.60
C SER A 75 -9.15 3.90 14.33
N ILE A 76 -8.45 3.02 13.63
CA ILE A 76 -7.79 1.85 14.22
C ILE A 76 -6.34 2.21 14.55
N ALA A 77 -5.65 2.87 13.60
CA ALA A 77 -4.28 3.35 13.80
C ALA A 77 -4.00 4.63 13.02
N SER A 78 -3.16 5.48 13.59
CA SER A 78 -2.86 6.82 13.10
C SER A 78 -1.36 7.00 12.85
N TYR A 79 -0.85 6.49 11.73
CA TYR A 79 0.58 6.54 11.41
C TYR A 79 1.00 7.85 10.72
N GLY A 80 0.05 8.55 10.10
CA GLY A 80 0.33 9.67 9.20
C GLY A 80 1.17 10.80 9.81
N ALA A 81 0.87 11.22 11.04
CA ALA A 81 1.61 12.31 11.70
C ALA A 81 3.07 11.92 12.00
N LEU A 82 3.31 10.68 12.47
CA LEU A 82 4.66 10.19 12.78
C LEU A 82 5.49 10.01 11.51
N ILE A 83 4.88 9.50 10.44
CA ILE A 83 5.52 9.34 9.14
C ILE A 83 5.82 10.71 8.51
N ALA A 84 4.88 11.64 8.54
CA ALA A 84 5.05 12.97 7.93
C ALA A 84 6.08 13.85 8.65
N ALA A 85 6.42 13.53 9.91
CA ALA A 85 7.44 14.25 10.67
C ALA A 85 8.88 13.96 10.20
N ASP A 86 9.08 12.98 9.32
CA ASP A 86 10.39 12.61 8.79
C ASP A 86 10.32 12.39 7.28
N TYR A 87 11.18 13.09 6.53
CA TYR A 87 11.13 13.07 5.07
C TYR A 87 11.41 11.67 4.49
N GLY A 88 12.39 10.93 5.04
CA GLY A 88 12.73 9.58 4.57
C GLY A 88 11.59 8.59 4.82
N SER A 89 10.91 8.72 5.95
CA SER A 89 9.72 7.92 6.29
C SER A 89 8.55 8.27 5.38
N TYR A 90 8.34 9.55 5.10
CA TYR A 90 7.29 10.01 4.20
C TYR A 90 7.46 9.47 2.77
N THR A 91 8.68 9.54 2.22
CA THR A 91 8.95 9.04 0.86
C THR A 91 8.85 7.52 0.79
N ALA A 92 9.35 6.81 1.81
CA ALA A 92 9.21 5.36 1.92
C ALA A 92 7.73 4.93 1.99
N ALA A 93 6.94 5.54 2.88
CA ALA A 93 5.52 5.25 3.01
C ALA A 93 4.75 5.54 1.71
N SER A 94 5.09 6.64 1.03
CA SER A 94 4.48 7.02 -0.25
C SER A 94 4.75 5.97 -1.32
N ALA A 95 5.99 5.49 -1.44
CA ALA A 95 6.34 4.40 -2.35
C ALA A 95 5.58 3.11 -1.99
N MET A 96 5.48 2.75 -0.70
CA MET A 96 4.76 1.55 -0.26
C MET A 96 3.28 1.58 -0.66
N VAL A 97 2.57 2.68 -0.42
CA VAL A 97 1.14 2.81 -0.76
C VAL A 97 0.92 2.90 -2.28
N GLU A 98 1.84 3.52 -3.02
CA GLU A 98 1.79 3.54 -4.49
C GLU A 98 2.01 2.14 -5.08
N THR A 99 2.96 1.38 -4.54
CA THR A 99 3.16 -0.02 -4.91
C THR A 99 1.90 -0.82 -4.60
N ALA A 100 1.30 -0.68 -3.41
CA ALA A 100 0.06 -1.36 -3.06
C ALA A 100 -1.08 -1.07 -4.05
N ASP A 101 -1.22 0.21 -4.46
CA ASP A 101 -2.23 0.63 -5.45
C ASP A 101 -1.98 0.00 -6.83
N ARG A 102 -0.73 -0.28 -7.20
CA ARG A 102 -0.37 -0.86 -8.50
C ARG A 102 -0.40 -2.38 -8.54
N VAL A 103 0.06 -3.06 -7.49
CA VAL A 103 0.23 -4.52 -7.47
C VAL A 103 -1.00 -5.27 -7.00
N THR A 104 -1.94 -4.59 -6.34
CA THR A 104 -3.19 -5.20 -5.91
C THR A 104 -4.24 -5.05 -7.01
N GLU A 105 -4.73 -6.18 -7.52
CA GLU A 105 -5.91 -6.24 -8.40
C GLU A 105 -7.21 -5.95 -7.62
N ASP A 106 -8.33 -5.83 -8.33
CA ASP A 106 -9.60 -5.37 -7.76
C ASP A 106 -10.17 -6.33 -6.69
N GLU A 107 -9.92 -7.63 -6.79
CA GLU A 107 -10.40 -8.64 -5.81
C GLU A 107 -9.63 -8.61 -4.47
N GLY A 108 -8.54 -7.84 -4.38
CA GLY A 108 -7.80 -7.67 -3.14
C GLY A 108 -6.99 -8.88 -2.69
N SER A 109 -6.06 -8.63 -1.77
CA SER A 109 -5.34 -9.70 -1.08
C SER A 109 -5.17 -9.33 0.39
N LEU A 110 -5.72 -10.17 1.27
CA LEU A 110 -5.52 -10.03 2.73
C LEU A 110 -4.03 -9.96 3.07
N GLN A 111 -3.18 -10.69 2.36
CA GLN A 111 -1.74 -10.69 2.58
C GLN A 111 -1.12 -9.32 2.23
N GLN A 112 -1.53 -8.70 1.12
CA GLN A 112 -1.07 -7.35 0.75
C GLN A 112 -1.53 -6.30 1.78
N TYR A 113 -2.79 -6.38 2.23
CA TYR A 113 -3.32 -5.50 3.28
C TYR A 113 -2.48 -5.61 4.56
N LEU A 114 -2.27 -6.83 5.07
CA LEU A 114 -1.53 -7.06 6.30
C LEU A 114 -0.06 -6.63 6.17
N LEU A 115 0.55 -6.87 5.01
CA LEU A 115 1.94 -6.46 4.73
C LEU A 115 2.07 -4.93 4.76
N LEU A 116 1.17 -4.20 4.10
CA LEU A 116 1.21 -2.74 4.06
C LEU A 116 0.97 -2.13 5.45
N VAL A 117 -0.04 -2.58 6.18
CA VAL A 117 -0.32 -2.08 7.53
C VAL A 117 0.86 -2.38 8.47
N GLY A 118 1.47 -3.56 8.37
CA GLY A 118 2.65 -3.94 9.13
C GLY A 118 3.86 -3.06 8.81
N ALA A 119 4.12 -2.79 7.53
CA ALA A 119 5.22 -1.94 7.08
C ALA A 119 5.05 -0.48 7.55
N LEU A 120 3.87 0.11 7.38
CA LEU A 120 3.58 1.47 7.86
C LEU A 120 3.69 1.59 9.38
N ARG A 121 3.24 0.58 10.13
CA ARG A 121 3.42 0.52 11.59
C ARG A 121 4.90 0.51 11.95
N SER A 122 5.68 -0.41 11.37
CA SER A 122 7.12 -0.54 11.65
C SER A 122 7.87 0.74 11.32
N LEU A 123 7.55 1.36 10.18
CA LEU A 123 8.10 2.61 9.71
C LEU A 123 7.77 3.77 10.67
N SER A 124 6.51 3.91 11.08
CA SER A 124 6.08 4.97 12.00
C SER A 124 6.74 4.88 13.38
N ARG A 125 7.09 3.66 13.81
CA ARG A 125 7.80 3.38 15.07
C ARG A 125 9.32 3.44 14.94
N ARG A 126 9.84 3.60 13.71
CA ARG A 126 11.28 3.57 13.39
C ARG A 126 11.98 2.33 13.92
N GLU A 127 11.32 1.17 13.82
CA GLU A 127 11.92 -0.11 14.24
C GLU A 127 13.13 -0.48 13.37
N HIS A 128 13.12 -0.03 12.11
CA HIS A 128 14.22 -0.14 11.15
C HIS A 128 14.40 1.19 10.39
N GLY A 129 15.51 1.33 9.68
CA GLY A 129 15.73 2.46 8.77
C GLY A 129 14.69 2.48 7.64
N ALA A 130 14.26 3.67 7.22
CA ALA A 130 13.18 3.83 6.25
C ALA A 130 13.41 3.08 4.92
N SER A 131 14.65 3.10 4.41
CA SER A 131 15.03 2.35 3.20
C SER A 131 14.90 0.84 3.39
N LEU A 132 15.35 0.30 4.53
CA LEU A 132 15.26 -1.13 4.82
C LEU A 132 13.81 -1.59 4.94
N THR A 133 12.95 -0.78 5.58
CA THR A 133 11.51 -1.09 5.64
C THR A 133 10.89 -1.04 4.24
N LEU A 134 11.27 -0.07 3.41
CA LEU A 134 10.82 0.04 2.01
C LEU A 134 11.25 -1.18 1.19
N ASP A 135 12.54 -1.51 1.18
CA ASP A 135 13.09 -2.62 0.40
C ASP A 135 12.45 -3.94 0.83
N SER A 136 12.32 -4.17 2.14
CA SER A 136 11.63 -5.34 2.67
C SER A 136 10.17 -5.41 2.22
N TYR A 137 9.46 -4.27 2.21
CA TYR A 137 8.08 -4.22 1.76
C TYR A 137 7.97 -4.52 0.26
N LEU A 138 8.77 -3.85 -0.57
CA LEU A 138 8.73 -4.00 -2.03
C LEU A 138 8.98 -5.44 -2.45
N LEU A 139 10.03 -6.09 -1.92
CA LEU A 139 10.38 -7.46 -2.27
C LEU A 139 9.26 -8.45 -1.89
N ARG A 140 8.67 -8.28 -0.69
CA ARG A 140 7.59 -9.16 -0.22
C ARG A 140 6.29 -8.92 -0.97
N SER A 141 5.95 -7.66 -1.25
CA SER A 141 4.73 -7.29 -1.98
C SER A 141 4.78 -7.78 -3.42
N LEU A 142 5.93 -7.64 -4.11
CA LEU A 142 6.14 -8.18 -5.45
C LEU A 142 6.08 -9.71 -5.47
N SER A 143 6.72 -10.37 -4.50
CA SER A 143 6.66 -11.84 -4.39
C SER A 143 5.23 -12.34 -4.20
N MET A 144 4.43 -11.66 -3.36
CA MET A 144 3.00 -11.97 -3.17
C MET A 144 2.17 -11.73 -4.44
N ALA A 145 2.59 -10.82 -5.31
CA ALA A 145 1.97 -10.56 -6.61
C ALA A 145 2.47 -11.51 -7.72
N GLY A 146 3.30 -12.50 -7.39
CA GLY A 146 3.84 -13.48 -8.35
C GLY A 146 5.17 -13.10 -9.00
N TRP A 147 5.73 -11.94 -8.65
CA TRP A 147 7.07 -11.51 -9.08
C TRP A 147 8.07 -11.75 -7.96
N ALA A 148 8.44 -13.01 -7.74
CA ALA A 148 9.46 -13.39 -6.77
C ALA A 148 10.85 -13.42 -7.43
N PRO A 149 11.72 -12.40 -7.22
CA PRO A 149 13.05 -12.41 -7.79
C PRO A 149 13.93 -13.48 -7.15
N SER A 150 14.74 -14.16 -7.95
CA SER A 150 15.79 -15.04 -7.45
C SER A 150 16.97 -14.23 -6.94
N PHE A 151 17.51 -14.59 -5.77
CA PHE A 151 18.70 -13.98 -5.18
C PHE A 151 19.89 -14.94 -5.06
N GLN A 152 19.71 -16.21 -5.46
CA GLN A 152 20.72 -17.25 -5.30
C GLN A 152 20.89 -18.01 -6.61
N ASP A 153 19.85 -18.74 -7.02
CA ASP A 153 19.90 -19.56 -8.23
C ASP A 153 19.68 -18.70 -9.47
N CYS A 154 20.23 -19.12 -10.60
CA CYS A 154 20.07 -18.39 -11.85
C CYS A 154 18.59 -18.36 -12.25
N ALA A 155 18.01 -17.17 -12.39
CA ALA A 155 16.61 -16.98 -12.74
C ALA A 155 16.24 -17.51 -14.15
N VAL A 156 17.24 -17.68 -15.03
CA VAL A 156 17.05 -18.20 -16.41
C VAL A 156 17.29 -19.70 -16.49
N THR A 157 18.34 -20.21 -15.86
CA THR A 157 18.81 -21.60 -16.06
C THR A 157 18.59 -22.50 -14.85
N GLY A 158 18.29 -21.94 -13.68
CA GLY A 158 18.22 -22.68 -12.41
C GLY A 158 19.57 -23.14 -11.86
N ALA A 159 20.69 -22.72 -12.46
CA ALA A 159 22.03 -23.07 -11.96
C ALA A 159 22.22 -22.56 -10.52
N PRO A 160 22.78 -23.38 -9.61
CA PRO A 160 22.97 -22.98 -8.22
C PRO A 160 23.96 -21.83 -8.11
N GLY A 161 23.69 -20.92 -7.17
CA GLY A 161 24.52 -19.74 -6.91
C GLY A 161 25.76 -19.99 -6.03
N PRO A 162 26.46 -18.90 -5.63
CA PRO A 162 26.12 -17.51 -5.89
C PRO A 162 26.49 -17.06 -7.31
N HIS A 163 25.68 -16.17 -7.88
CA HIS A 163 25.96 -15.48 -9.14
C HIS A 163 26.30 -14.00 -8.89
N SER A 164 27.16 -13.41 -9.73
CA SER A 164 27.60 -12.01 -9.62
C SER A 164 26.67 -11.00 -10.29
N ALA A 165 25.86 -11.43 -11.26
CA ALA A 165 24.96 -10.54 -12.00
C ALA A 165 23.53 -10.61 -11.42
N PHE A 166 22.88 -9.45 -11.29
CA PHE A 166 21.45 -9.34 -10.98
C PHE A 166 20.75 -8.54 -12.08
N VAL A 167 19.88 -9.20 -12.83
CA VAL A 167 19.17 -8.62 -13.98
C VAL A 167 17.69 -8.68 -13.70
N VAL A 168 17.11 -7.53 -13.37
CA VAL A 168 15.68 -7.41 -12.99
C VAL A 168 14.76 -7.97 -14.07
N GLN A 169 15.05 -7.68 -15.34
CA GLN A 169 14.26 -8.12 -16.49
C GLN A 169 14.28 -9.64 -16.69
N LEU A 170 15.31 -10.33 -16.18
CA LEU A 170 15.44 -11.78 -16.25
C LEU A 170 14.99 -12.48 -14.95
N GLY A 171 14.47 -11.73 -13.98
CA GLY A 171 13.92 -12.28 -12.74
C GLY A 171 14.90 -12.42 -11.58
N GLY A 172 16.09 -11.80 -11.65
CA GLY A 172 17.00 -11.69 -10.50
C GLY A 172 18.44 -12.12 -10.79
N ALA A 173 19.04 -12.90 -9.90
CA ALA A 173 20.39 -13.42 -10.05
C ALA A 173 20.54 -14.24 -11.34
N VAL A 174 21.61 -14.04 -12.11
CA VAL A 174 21.82 -14.70 -13.40
C VAL A 174 23.26 -15.17 -13.51
N ALA A 175 23.46 -16.41 -13.98
CA ALA A 175 24.80 -16.93 -14.28
C ALA A 175 25.45 -16.13 -15.41
N ASP A 176 26.78 -15.99 -15.40
CA ASP A 176 27.52 -15.19 -16.38
C ASP A 176 27.22 -15.56 -17.84
N ALA A 177 27.00 -16.85 -18.12
CA ALA A 177 26.64 -17.33 -19.46
C ALA A 177 25.26 -16.87 -19.96
N ALA A 178 24.37 -16.44 -19.07
CA ALA A 178 23.03 -15.96 -19.36
C ALA A 178 22.87 -14.46 -19.06
N ALA A 179 23.91 -13.80 -18.55
CA ALA A 179 23.91 -12.36 -18.34
C ALA A 179 24.00 -11.62 -19.68
N PRO A 180 23.24 -10.52 -19.88
CA PRO A 180 23.45 -9.62 -21.02
C PRO A 180 24.89 -9.08 -21.03
N PRO A 181 25.46 -8.79 -22.22
CA PRO A 181 26.80 -8.22 -22.35
C PRO A 181 26.91 -6.81 -21.76
#